data_AF-A0A3S4F8L6-F1
#
_entry.id   AF-A0A3S4F8L6-F1
#
_cell.length_a   1.000
_cell.length_b   1.000
_cell.length_c   1.000
_cell.angle_alpha   90.00
_cell.angle_beta   90.00
_cell.angle_gamma   90.00
#
_symmetry.space_group_name_H-M   'P 1'
#
loop_
_entity.id
_entity.type
_entity.pdbx_description
1 polymer ?
#
loop_
_entity_poly.entity_id
_entity_poly.type
_entity_poly.pdbx_seq_one_letter_code
_entity_poly.pdbx_strand_id
1 'polypeptide(L)'
;MEGYNATEVTIEDAGVSSQGMAGVKAGGGSRRYFLTPGHLLVHNISASMSRLYVGRVLDKDGRPLLDAQPLNHPFLSLGPSGRFSLQSEHKESSLWLLSKNRILRCPMSVHKRRMLCR
;
A
#
# COMPACT_ATOMS: atom_id res chain seq x y z
N MET A 1 -27.12 18.46 6.71
CA MET A 1 -28.06 17.36 6.98
C MET A 1 -29.33 18.01 7.48
N GLU A 2 -30.38 18.01 6.66
CA GLU A 2 -31.67 18.56 7.07
C GLU A 2 -32.36 17.54 7.97
N GLY A 3 -32.93 17.98 9.10
CA GLY A 3 -33.68 17.10 10.00
C GLY A 3 -34.92 16.54 9.30
N TYR A 4 -35.22 15.26 9.50
CA TYR A 4 -36.38 14.54 8.92
C TYR A 4 -36.35 14.30 7.41
N ASN A 5 -35.18 14.27 6.76
CA ASN A 5 -35.07 13.82 5.37
C ASN A 5 -34.07 12.67 5.21
N ALA A 6 -34.40 11.70 4.35
CA ALA A 6 -33.48 10.64 3.99
C ALA A 6 -32.34 11.24 3.16
N THR A 7 -31.12 11.17 3.67
CA THR A 7 -29.92 11.66 2.98
C THR A 7 -29.23 10.48 2.31
N GLU A 8 -28.93 10.61 1.02
CA GLU A 8 -28.07 9.65 0.32
C GLU A 8 -26.59 9.97 0.61
N VAL A 9 -25.86 8.94 1.01
CA VAL A 9 -24.43 9.01 1.30
C VAL A 9 -23.73 7.99 0.42
N THR A 10 -22.83 8.49 -0.43
CA THR A 10 -22.03 7.66 -1.35
C THR A 10 -20.58 7.66 -0.91
N ILE A 11 -20.00 6.47 -0.83
CA ILE A 11 -18.60 6.24 -0.46
C ILE A 11 -17.91 5.53 -1.60
N GLU A 12 -16.90 6.18 -2.18
CA GLU A 12 -16.19 5.73 -3.36
C GLU A 12 -14.68 5.64 -3.09
N ASP A 13 -13.97 4.99 -4.01
CA ASP A 13 -12.52 4.92 -3.97
C ASP A 13 -11.88 6.30 -4.18
N ALA A 14 -10.90 6.64 -3.34
CA ALA A 14 -10.16 7.89 -3.46
C ALA A 14 -9.14 7.90 -4.63
N GLY A 15 -8.95 6.76 -5.30
CA GLY A 15 -8.06 6.63 -6.46
C GLY A 15 -6.57 6.74 -6.10
N VAL A 16 -5.81 7.41 -6.96
CA VAL A 16 -4.34 7.48 -6.86
C VAL A 16 -3.91 8.73 -6.09
N SER A 17 -3.06 8.55 -5.08
CA SER A 17 -2.47 9.62 -4.28
C SER A 17 -0.94 9.69 -4.44
N SER A 18 -0.31 10.74 -3.91
CA SER A 18 1.15 10.89 -3.91
C SER A 18 1.87 9.84 -3.06
N GLN A 19 1.12 9.11 -2.26
CA GLN A 19 1.61 8.06 -1.39
C GLN A 19 1.36 6.65 -1.91
N GLY A 20 0.44 6.44 -2.85
CA GLY A 20 0.02 5.12 -3.32
C GLY A 20 -1.41 5.10 -3.85
N MET A 21 -1.92 3.92 -4.18
CA MET A 21 -3.30 3.70 -4.61
C MET A 21 -4.16 3.43 -3.39
N ALA A 22 -5.15 4.30 -3.12
CA ALA A 22 -6.09 4.14 -2.03
C ALA A 22 -7.39 3.51 -2.53
N GLY A 23 -7.94 2.57 -1.76
CA GLY A 23 -9.19 1.90 -2.08
C GLY A 23 -9.96 1.47 -0.84
N VAL A 24 -11.28 1.50 -0.95
CA VAL A 24 -12.24 1.05 0.06
C VAL A 24 -12.31 -0.47 0.03
N LYS A 25 -12.01 -1.11 1.15
CA LYS A 25 -12.11 -2.57 1.34
C LYS A 25 -13.51 -3.00 1.78
N ALA A 26 -14.19 -2.18 2.58
CA ALA A 26 -15.53 -2.47 3.08
C ALA A 26 -16.26 -1.18 3.47
N GLY A 27 -17.60 -1.22 3.44
CA GLY A 27 -18.44 -0.08 3.77
C GLY A 27 -18.55 0.97 2.66
N GLY A 28 -18.16 0.63 1.43
CA GLY A 28 -18.37 1.48 0.24
C GLY A 28 -19.78 1.41 -0.33
N GLY A 29 -20.04 2.20 -1.37
CA GLY A 29 -21.30 2.26 -2.10
C GLY A 29 -22.23 3.38 -1.63
N SER A 30 -23.44 3.44 -2.23
CA SER A 30 -24.49 4.39 -1.87
C SER A 30 -25.44 3.79 -0.84
N ARG A 31 -25.77 4.56 0.21
CA ARG A 31 -26.78 4.21 1.22
C ARG A 31 -27.61 5.42 1.59
N ARG A 32 -28.90 5.20 1.83
CA ARG A 32 -29.81 6.23 2.34
C ARG A 32 -29.97 6.11 3.85
N TYR A 33 -29.76 7.21 4.55
CA TYR A 33 -29.90 7.31 5.99
C TYR A 33 -30.97 8.31 6.38
N PHE A 34 -31.87 7.90 7.28
CA PHE A 34 -32.84 8.77 7.91
C PHE A 34 -32.45 8.94 9.37
N LEU A 35 -32.19 10.18 9.79
CA LEU A 35 -31.84 10.50 11.17
C LEU A 35 -32.86 11.47 11.76
N THR A 36 -33.37 11.10 12.93
CA THR A 36 -34.14 12.00 13.78
C THR A 36 -33.21 13.04 14.43
N PRO A 37 -33.70 14.25 14.73
CA PRO A 37 -32.90 15.26 15.44
C PRO A 37 -32.31 14.70 16.74
N GLY A 38 -31.04 14.98 17.00
CA GLY A 38 -30.33 14.49 18.18
C GLY A 38 -29.72 13.08 18.04
N HIS A 39 -29.91 12.39 16.91
CA HIS A 39 -29.28 11.09 16.67
C HIS A 39 -28.03 11.18 15.79
N LEU A 40 -27.03 10.39 16.15
CA LEU A 40 -25.78 10.24 15.39
C LEU A 40 -25.74 8.85 14.74
N LEU A 41 -25.26 8.81 13.50
CA LEU A 41 -24.97 7.57 12.79
C LEU A 41 -23.47 7.39 12.67
N VAL A 42 -22.99 6.20 13.01
CA VAL A 42 -21.61 5.78 12.72
C VAL A 42 -21.65 4.80 11.57
N HIS A 43 -21.05 5.20 10.44
CA HIS A 43 -20.85 4.31 9.31
C HIS A 43 -19.39 3.89 9.24
N ASN A 44 -19.13 2.60 9.51
CA ASN A 44 -17.79 2.07 9.54
C ASN A 44 -17.29 1.78 8.12
N ILE A 45 -16.15 2.38 7.77
CA ILE A 45 -15.49 2.21 6.47
C ILE A 45 -14.11 1.65 6.74
N SER A 46 -13.73 0.63 5.97
CA SER A 46 -12.36 0.12 5.93
C SER A 46 -11.73 0.50 4.61
N ALA A 47 -10.56 1.15 4.64
CA ALA A 47 -9.79 1.50 3.46
C ALA A 47 -8.35 1.01 3.58
N SER A 48 -7.69 0.83 2.45
CA SER A 48 -6.28 0.44 2.36
C SER A 48 -5.56 1.31 1.35
N MET A 49 -4.23 1.38 1.49
CA MET A 49 -3.39 2.09 0.54
C MET A 49 -2.23 1.20 0.09
N SER A 50 -2.28 0.74 -1.16
CA SER A 50 -1.24 -0.09 -1.74
C SER A 50 -0.17 0.75 -2.44
N ARG A 51 1.08 0.27 -2.35
CA ARG A 51 2.27 0.91 -2.92
C ARG A 51 3.05 -0.10 -3.72
N LEU A 52 3.45 0.28 -4.92
CA LEU A 52 4.34 -0.50 -5.76
C LEU A 52 5.75 0.07 -5.67
N TYR A 53 6.66 -0.73 -5.11
CA TYR A 53 8.08 -0.44 -5.03
C TYR A 53 8.77 -1.14 -6.21
N VAL A 54 9.43 -0.36 -7.05
CA VAL A 54 10.29 -0.88 -8.13
C VAL A 54 11.70 -0.39 -7.88
N GLY A 55 12.64 -1.32 -7.78
CA GLY A 55 14.00 -0.97 -7.42
C GLY A 55 14.99 -2.08 -7.70
N ARG A 56 16.19 -1.90 -7.14
CA ARG A 56 17.25 -2.90 -7.15
C ARG A 56 17.89 -2.98 -5.77
N VAL A 57 18.29 -4.18 -5.39
CA VAL A 57 19.08 -4.43 -4.18
C VAL A 57 20.55 -4.34 -4.53
N LEU A 58 21.29 -3.55 -3.75
CA LEU A 58 22.72 -3.39 -3.86
C LEU A 58 23.39 -3.86 -2.56
N ASP A 59 24.59 -4.43 -2.67
CA ASP A 59 25.46 -4.68 -1.54
C ASP A 59 26.16 -3.39 -1.07
N LYS A 60 27.06 -3.52 -0.08
CA LYS A 60 27.83 -2.39 0.47
C LYS A 60 28.79 -1.78 -0.55
N ASP A 61 29.21 -2.56 -1.54
CA ASP A 61 30.13 -2.15 -2.61
C ASP A 61 29.37 -1.61 -3.84
N GLY A 62 28.04 -1.46 -3.75
CA GLY A 62 27.18 -0.97 -4.82
C GLY A 62 26.92 -2.00 -5.92
N ARG A 63 27.29 -3.27 -5.71
CA ARG A 63 27.07 -4.35 -6.68
C ARG A 63 25.67 -4.92 -6.49
N PRO A 64 24.99 -5.35 -7.57
CA PRO A 64 23.68 -5.99 -7.44
C PRO A 64 23.77 -7.26 -6.60
N LEU A 65 22.88 -7.36 -5.62
CA LEU A 65 22.76 -8.58 -4.83
C LEU A 65 21.96 -9.62 -5.63
N LEU A 66 22.60 -10.76 -5.92
CA LEU A 66 22.03 -11.87 -6.67
C LEU A 66 21.61 -12.99 -5.72
N ASP A 67 20.63 -13.78 -6.12
CA ASP A 67 20.18 -15.00 -5.44
C ASP A 67 19.85 -14.82 -3.96
N ALA A 68 19.40 -13.62 -3.56
CA ALA A 68 18.97 -13.38 -2.19
C ALA A 68 17.47 -13.66 -2.06
N GLN A 69 17.11 -14.44 -1.05
CA GLN A 69 15.72 -14.78 -0.77
C GLN A 69 15.12 -13.75 0.20
N PRO A 70 14.04 -13.06 -0.16
CA PRO A 70 13.38 -12.14 0.76
C PRO A 70 12.68 -12.89 1.90
N LEU A 71 12.87 -12.41 3.12
CA LEU A 71 12.35 -13.02 4.34
C LEU A 71 11.03 -12.40 4.80
N ASN A 72 10.86 -11.08 4.62
CA ASN A 72 9.64 -10.38 5.00
C ASN A 72 8.56 -10.39 3.90
N HIS A 73 8.93 -10.75 2.67
CA HIS A 73 8.02 -10.79 1.53
C HIS A 73 8.26 -12.08 0.73
N PRO A 74 7.66 -13.21 1.11
CA PRO A 74 8.00 -14.53 0.55
C PRO A 74 7.70 -14.65 -0.95
N PHE A 75 6.79 -13.84 -1.48
CA PHE A 75 6.45 -13.81 -2.91
C PHE A 75 7.33 -12.87 -3.74
N LEU A 76 8.21 -12.11 -3.09
CA LEU A 76 9.16 -11.25 -3.78
C LEU A 76 10.30 -12.11 -4.34
N SER A 77 10.56 -11.96 -5.64
CA SER A 77 11.74 -12.55 -6.28
C SER A 77 12.70 -11.44 -6.72
N LEU A 78 14.01 -11.71 -6.56
CA LEU A 78 15.05 -10.86 -7.11
C LEU A 78 15.45 -11.38 -8.49
N GLY A 79 15.39 -10.52 -9.50
CA GLY A 79 15.86 -10.87 -10.83
C GLY A 79 17.40 -10.91 -10.93
N PRO A 80 17.94 -11.34 -12.09
CA PRO A 80 19.40 -11.51 -12.32
C PRO A 80 20.26 -10.24 -12.21
N SER A 81 19.64 -9.07 -11.99
CA SER A 81 20.29 -7.78 -11.81
C SER A 81 20.04 -7.18 -10.42
N GLY A 82 19.52 -7.99 -9.49
CA GLY A 82 19.05 -7.57 -8.17
C GLY A 82 17.78 -6.72 -8.22
N ARG A 83 17.13 -6.64 -9.38
CA ARG A 83 15.88 -5.88 -9.58
C ARG A 83 14.71 -6.58 -8.94
N PHE A 84 13.79 -5.82 -8.39
CA PHE A 84 12.58 -6.34 -7.75
C PHE A 84 11.38 -5.42 -7.97
N SER A 85 10.20 -6.01 -7.82
CA SER A 85 8.92 -5.31 -7.77
C SER A 85 8.14 -5.83 -6.58
N LEU A 86 7.77 -4.96 -5.65
CA LEU A 86 7.07 -5.31 -4.43
C LEU A 86 5.81 -4.46 -4.30
N GLN A 87 4.65 -5.10 -4.19
CA GLN A 87 3.41 -4.43 -3.83
C GLN A 87 3.16 -4.65 -2.33
N SER A 88 3.00 -3.57 -1.56
CA SER A 88 2.68 -3.63 -0.13
C SER A 88 1.62 -2.61 0.23
N GLU A 89 0.71 -2.97 1.14
CA GLU A 89 -0.24 -2.05 1.77
C GLU A 89 0.40 -1.22 2.89
N HIS A 90 1.55 -1.67 3.38
CA HIS A 90 2.30 -1.00 4.42
C HIS A 90 3.50 -0.25 3.82
N LYS A 91 3.95 0.76 4.55
CA LYS A 91 5.18 1.46 4.18
C LYS A 91 6.37 0.61 4.59
N GLU A 92 7.02 0.01 3.60
CA GLU A 92 8.22 -0.79 3.82
C GLU A 92 9.43 0.11 4.08
N SER A 93 10.13 -0.11 5.21
CA SER A 93 11.36 0.60 5.56
C SER A 93 12.63 -0.20 5.29
N SER A 94 12.53 -1.53 5.26
CA SER A 94 13.67 -2.41 5.07
C SER A 94 13.24 -3.72 4.43
N LEU A 95 14.05 -4.21 3.49
CA LEU A 95 13.97 -5.56 2.97
C LEU A 95 14.94 -6.45 3.73
N TRP A 96 14.45 -7.56 4.26
CA TRP A 96 15.28 -8.57 4.91
C TRP A 96 15.55 -9.67 3.91
N LEU A 97 16.83 -9.95 3.67
CA LEU A 97 17.25 -10.87 2.63
C LEU A 97 18.18 -11.93 3.22
N LEU A 98 17.98 -13.18 2.83
CA LEU A 98 18.90 -14.27 3.08
C LEU A 98 19.80 -14.43 1.85
N SER A 99 21.10 -14.25 2.02
CA SER A 99 22.10 -14.46 0.96
C SER A 99 23.29 -15.20 1.55
N LYS A 100 23.71 -16.32 0.94
CA LYS A 100 24.87 -17.12 1.38
C LYS A 100 24.86 -17.43 2.89
N ASN A 101 23.71 -17.90 3.41
CA ASN A 101 23.48 -18.16 4.84
C ASN A 101 23.64 -16.96 5.78
N ARG A 102 23.59 -15.73 5.27
CA ARG A 102 23.63 -14.50 6.06
C ARG A 102 22.34 -13.73 5.89
N ILE A 103 21.80 -13.24 7.00
CA ILE A 103 20.65 -12.34 7.02
C ILE A 103 21.18 -10.92 6.83
N LEU A 104 20.70 -10.25 5.80
CA LEU A 104 21.02 -8.88 5.43
C LEU A 104 19.78 -8.01 5.64
N ARG A 105 19.98 -6.85 6.27
CA ARG A 105 18.97 -5.79 6.34
C ARG A 105 19.30 -4.71 5.31
N CYS A 106 18.47 -4.61 4.29
CA CYS A 106 18.61 -3.64 3.22
C CYS A 106 17.61 -2.48 3.46
N PRO A 107 18.05 -1.31 3.97
CA PRO A 107 17.17 -0.16 4.12
C PRO A 107 16.67 0.30 2.75
N MET A 108 15.38 0.63 2.66
CA MET A 108 14.79 1.10 1.40
C MET A 108 14.95 2.62 1.29
N SER A 109 15.66 3.08 0.26
CA SER A 109 15.74 4.49 -0.10
C SER A 109 14.84 4.78 -1.31
N VAL A 110 13.83 5.63 -1.11
CA VAL A 110 12.89 6.00 -2.17
C VAL A 110 13.42 7.23 -2.91
N HIS A 111 14.00 7.01 -4.08
CA HIS A 111 14.56 8.10 -4.90
C HIS A 111 13.51 8.89 -5.70
N LYS A 112 12.45 8.23 -6.15
CA LYS A 112 11.38 8.87 -6.94
C LYS A 112 10.04 8.22 -6.63
N ARG A 113 9.01 9.04 -6.48
CA ARG A 113 7.61 8.59 -6.43
C ARG A 113 6.95 8.96 -7.76
N ARG A 114 6.20 8.01 -8.33
CA ARG A 114 5.39 8.24 -9.52
C ARG A 114 3.98 7.79 -9.22
N MET A 115 3.02 8.60 -9.64
CA MET A 115 1.63 8.17 -9.76
C MET A 115 1.49 7.49 -11.12
N LEU A 116 0.81 6.34 -11.13
CA LEU A 116 0.35 5.71 -12.35
C LEU A 116 -1.12 6.10 -12.50
N CYS A 117 -1.45 6.97 -13.45
CA CYS A 117 -2.85 7.15 -13.86
C CYS A 117 -3.28 5.88 -14.60
N ARG A 118 -4.47 5.38 -14.30
CA ARG A 118 -5.08 4.26 -15.03
C ARG A 118 -6.32 4.75 -15.74
#